data_AF-A0A4Q6BLZ6-F1
#
_entry.id   AF-A0A4Q6BLZ6-F1
#
_cell.length_a   1.000
_cell.length_b   1.000
_cell.length_c   1.000
_cell.angle_alpha   90.00
_cell.angle_beta   90.00
_cell.angle_gamma   90.00
#
_symmetry.space_group_name_H-M   'P 1'
#
loop_
_entity.id
_entity.type
_entity.pdbx_description
1 polymer ?
#
loop_
_entity_poly.entity_id
_entity_poly.type
_entity_poly.pdbx_seq_one_letter_code
_entity_poly.pdbx_strand_id
1 'polypeptide(L)'
;MKLSLAQDPSLDYAGMDLKSDLRTVLNQETTACILQYQGSDGAPYQLALDQISANIYDLSFDPYDCPELRWGDLSKSARQRCTNDEEKNHWYRALRKLRNQADRTYDVRMDYTRDELEAPSCTLGVESPLATNLIELLK
;
A
#
# COMPACT_ATOMS: atom_id res chain seq x y z
N MET A 1 -8.11 -13.36 -18.79
CA MET A 1 -8.67 -14.73 -18.66
C MET A 1 -9.06 -15.35 -20.02
N LYS A 2 -8.41 -14.96 -21.14
CA LYS A 2 -8.65 -15.59 -22.45
C LYS A 2 -8.03 -16.99 -22.56
N LEU A 3 -6.97 -17.25 -21.80
CA LEU A 3 -6.22 -18.50 -21.84
C LEU A 3 -7.03 -19.70 -21.30
N SER A 4 -7.81 -19.54 -20.22
CA SER A 4 -8.63 -20.64 -19.68
C SER A 4 -9.84 -20.95 -20.56
N LEU A 5 -10.43 -19.92 -21.19
CA LEU A 5 -11.52 -20.09 -22.16
C LEU A 5 -11.03 -20.73 -23.48
N ALA A 6 -9.75 -20.57 -23.80
CA ALA A 6 -9.14 -21.12 -25.00
C ALA A 6 -8.54 -22.53 -24.81
N GLN A 7 -8.60 -23.11 -23.59
CA GLN A 7 -7.93 -24.37 -23.23
C GLN A 7 -6.46 -24.38 -23.69
N ASP A 8 -5.74 -23.30 -23.39
CA ASP A 8 -4.34 -23.19 -23.78
C ASP A 8 -3.54 -24.37 -23.19
N PRO A 9 -2.82 -25.15 -24.01
CA PRO A 9 -2.07 -26.32 -23.54
C PRO A 9 -0.96 -25.96 -22.54
N SER A 10 -0.58 -24.69 -22.41
CA SER A 10 0.36 -24.24 -21.39
C SER A 10 -0.28 -24.05 -20.00
N LEU A 11 -1.61 -24.15 -19.89
CA LEU A 11 -2.35 -23.93 -18.65
C LEU A 11 -2.79 -25.27 -18.05
N ASP A 12 -2.05 -25.75 -17.04
CA ASP A 12 -2.46 -26.88 -16.21
C ASP A 12 -3.44 -26.41 -15.12
N TYR A 13 -4.74 -26.45 -15.43
CA TYR A 13 -5.81 -26.05 -14.52
C TYR A 13 -7.09 -26.84 -14.82
N ALA A 14 -7.59 -27.56 -13.81
CA ALA A 14 -8.74 -28.45 -13.92
C ALA A 14 -10.07 -27.86 -13.40
N GLY A 15 -10.06 -26.64 -12.85
CA GLY A 15 -11.26 -25.99 -12.33
C GLY A 15 -12.12 -25.33 -13.41
N MET A 16 -13.27 -24.80 -13.02
CA MET A 16 -14.25 -24.21 -13.96
C MET A 16 -14.17 -22.68 -14.05
N ASP A 17 -13.62 -22.02 -13.04
CA ASP A 17 -13.52 -20.57 -12.96
C ASP A 17 -12.16 -20.15 -12.39
N LEU A 18 -11.17 -20.08 -13.27
CA LEU A 18 -9.80 -19.73 -12.90
C LEU A 18 -9.72 -18.39 -12.14
N LYS A 19 -10.59 -17.43 -12.45
CA LYS A 19 -10.56 -16.11 -11.82
C LYS A 19 -11.09 -16.18 -10.40
N SER A 20 -12.22 -16.85 -10.20
CA SER A 20 -12.75 -17.06 -8.84
C SER A 20 -11.80 -17.91 -7.99
N ASP A 21 -11.20 -18.94 -8.57
CA ASP A 21 -10.27 -19.82 -7.86
C ASP A 21 -8.98 -19.10 -7.50
N LEU A 22 -8.37 -18.36 -8.43
CA LEU A 22 -7.19 -17.53 -8.16
C LEU A 22 -7.48 -16.49 -7.08
N ARG A 23 -8.64 -15.84 -7.14
CA ARG A 23 -9.05 -14.86 -6.11
C ARG A 23 -9.19 -15.51 -4.74
N THR A 24 -9.76 -16.72 -4.69
CA THR A 24 -9.95 -17.48 -3.46
C THR A 24 -8.60 -17.86 -2.84
N VAL A 25 -7.71 -18.46 -3.64
CA VAL A 25 -6.36 -18.83 -3.21
C VAL A 25 -5.58 -17.59 -2.77
N LEU A 26 -5.57 -16.53 -3.59
CA LEU A 26 -4.89 -15.28 -3.25
C LEU A 26 -5.36 -14.73 -1.91
N ASN A 27 -6.67 -14.60 -1.68
CA ASN A 27 -7.21 -14.10 -0.42
C ASN A 27 -6.83 -15.00 0.77
N GLN A 28 -6.87 -16.33 0.60
CA GLN A 28 -6.46 -17.28 1.65
C GLN A 28 -4.98 -17.10 2.01
N GLU A 29 -4.10 -17.08 1.02
CA GLU A 29 -2.65 -16.97 1.22
C GLU A 29 -2.25 -15.60 1.80
N THR A 30 -2.82 -14.50 1.29
CA THR A 30 -2.43 -13.15 1.75
C THR A 30 -2.96 -12.83 3.15
N THR A 31 -4.13 -13.35 3.54
CA THR A 31 -4.67 -13.15 4.90
C THR A 31 -4.00 -14.06 5.93
N ALA A 32 -3.48 -15.23 5.52
CA ALA A 32 -2.71 -16.12 6.39
C ALA A 32 -1.26 -15.65 6.60
N CYS A 33 -0.72 -14.84 5.68
CA CYS A 33 0.63 -14.28 5.80
C CYS A 33 0.64 -13.11 6.79
N ILE A 34 0.97 -13.40 8.05
CA ILE A 34 1.03 -12.40 9.13
C ILE A 34 2.45 -11.86 9.30
N LEU A 35 2.58 -10.54 9.16
CA LEU A 35 3.77 -9.78 9.48
C LEU A 35 3.62 -9.13 10.86
N GLN A 36 4.73 -9.02 11.58
CA GLN A 36 4.76 -8.41 12.90
C GLN A 36 5.71 -7.22 12.92
N TYR A 37 5.30 -6.15 13.59
CA TYR A 37 6.15 -5.00 13.85
C TYR A 37 5.99 -4.51 15.28
N GLN A 38 6.99 -3.80 15.78
CA GLN A 38 6.93 -3.14 17.08
C GLN A 38 6.34 -1.74 16.91
N GLY A 39 5.23 -1.47 17.60
CA GLY A 39 4.56 -0.17 17.61
C GLY A 39 5.32 0.89 18.39
N SER A 40 4.85 2.13 18.26
CA SER A 40 5.36 3.29 19.01
C SER A 40 5.29 3.10 20.53
N ASP A 41 4.30 2.36 21.02
CA ASP A 41 4.11 2.02 22.44
C ASP A 41 4.96 0.82 22.89
N GLY A 42 5.81 0.28 22.00
CA GLY A 42 6.63 -0.89 22.23
C GLY A 42 5.88 -2.22 22.14
N ALA A 43 4.56 -2.21 21.94
CA ALA A 43 3.75 -3.41 21.81
C ALA A 43 3.90 -4.04 20.41
N PRO A 44 3.77 -5.37 20.29
CA PRO A 44 3.75 -6.02 18.98
C PRO A 44 2.40 -5.80 18.28
N TYR A 45 2.46 -5.42 17.01
CA TYR A 45 1.33 -5.33 16.09
C TYR A 45 1.43 -6.43 15.04
N GLN A 46 0.27 -6.82 14.51
CA GLN A 46 0.15 -7.82 13.46
C GLN A 46 -0.59 -7.21 12.27
N LEU A 47 -0.05 -7.43 11.08
CA LEU A 47 -0.67 -7.05 9.81
C LEU A 47 -0.63 -8.25 8.87
N ALA A 48 -1.75 -8.54 8.24
CA ALA A 48 -1.76 -9.47 7.13
C ALA A 48 -1.22 -8.82 5.85
N LEU A 49 -0.64 -9.63 4.96
CA LEU A 49 -0.04 -9.14 3.71
C LEU A 49 -1.07 -8.41 2.82
N ASP A 50 -2.33 -8.82 2.85
CA ASP A 50 -3.42 -8.14 2.12
C ASP A 50 -3.63 -6.70 2.61
N GLN A 51 -3.54 -6.46 3.93
CA GLN A 51 -3.67 -5.13 4.53
C GLN A 51 -2.53 -4.22 4.08
N ILE A 52 -1.29 -4.71 4.10
CA ILE A 52 -0.12 -3.93 3.64
C ILE A 52 -0.22 -3.64 2.14
N SER A 53 -0.61 -4.63 1.34
CA SER A 53 -0.76 -4.47 -0.11
C SER A 53 -1.83 -3.44 -0.47
N ALA A 54 -2.94 -3.44 0.27
CA ALA A 54 -4.01 -2.46 0.12
C ALA A 54 -3.57 -1.03 0.49
N ASN A 55 -2.63 -0.91 1.43
CA ASN A 55 -2.16 0.37 1.97
C ASN A 55 -0.76 0.76 1.47
N ILE A 56 -0.26 0.16 0.38
CA ILE A 56 1.15 0.31 -0.02
C ILE A 56 1.58 1.78 -0.22
N TYR A 57 0.66 2.64 -0.67
CA TYR A 57 0.91 4.06 -0.87
C TYR A 57 0.76 4.93 0.38
N ASP A 58 0.24 4.35 1.46
CA ASP A 58 0.16 4.96 2.78
C ASP A 58 1.39 4.63 3.64
N LEU A 59 2.29 3.74 3.18
CA LEU A 59 3.58 3.51 3.84
C LEU A 59 4.45 4.77 3.76
N SER A 60 4.81 5.32 4.91
CA SER A 60 5.75 6.44 4.94
C SER A 60 7.15 5.99 4.53
N PHE A 61 7.83 6.79 3.71
CA PHE A 61 9.25 6.64 3.43
C PHE A 61 10.14 7.41 4.42
N ASP A 62 9.56 8.20 5.33
CA ASP A 62 10.32 8.95 6.33
C ASP A 62 10.73 8.00 7.49
N PRO A 63 12.04 7.78 7.74
CA PRO A 63 12.48 6.90 8.82
C PRO A 63 12.14 7.43 10.23
N TYR A 64 11.80 8.71 10.36
CA TYR A 64 11.44 9.36 11.64
C TYR A 64 9.94 9.39 11.91
N ASP A 65 9.11 8.91 10.99
CA ASP A 65 7.70 8.66 11.26
C ASP A 65 7.51 7.47 12.20
N CYS A 66 6.40 7.53 12.95
CA CYS A 66 5.98 6.44 13.82
C CYS A 66 5.92 5.10 13.05
N PRO A 67 6.28 3.96 13.68
CA PRO A 67 6.25 2.65 13.03
C PRO A 67 4.92 2.35 12.33
N GLU A 68 3.80 2.79 12.91
CA GLU A 68 2.47 2.58 12.35
C GLU A 68 2.32 3.17 10.93
N LEU A 69 2.81 4.38 10.69
CA LEU A 69 2.78 4.98 9.35
C LEU A 69 3.83 4.37 8.42
N ARG A 70 5.00 3.98 8.92
CA ARG A 70 6.02 3.28 8.11
C ARG A 70 5.58 1.90 7.65
N TRP A 71 4.66 1.26 8.38
CA TRP A 71 4.03 0.00 8.03
C TRP A 71 2.66 0.16 7.34
N GLY A 72 2.15 1.39 7.18
CA GLY A 72 0.82 1.63 6.61
C GLY A 72 -0.32 1.03 7.44
N ASP A 73 -0.15 0.89 8.77
CA ASP A 73 -1.22 0.42 9.65
C ASP A 73 -2.22 1.56 9.89
N LEU A 74 -3.32 1.52 9.14
CA LEU A 74 -4.40 2.50 9.24
C LEU A 74 -5.47 2.10 10.27
N SER A 75 -5.26 1.02 11.03
CA SER A 75 -6.19 0.60 12.07
C SER A 75 -6.35 1.70 13.13
N LYS A 76 -7.55 1.77 13.73
CA LYS A 76 -7.82 2.75 14.78
C LYS A 76 -6.86 2.61 15.96
N SER A 77 -6.50 1.37 16.32
CA SER A 77 -5.55 1.06 17.39
C SER A 77 -4.15 1.60 17.12
N ALA A 78 -3.65 1.43 15.89
CA ALA A 78 -2.34 1.93 15.48
C ALA A 78 -2.33 3.46 15.42
N ARG A 79 -3.34 4.06 14.77
CA ARG A 79 -3.46 5.52 14.66
C ARG A 79 -3.48 6.23 16.02
N GLN A 80 -4.10 5.63 17.02
CA GLN A 80 -4.16 6.21 18.38
C GLN A 80 -2.83 6.18 19.12
N ARG A 81 -1.88 5.34 18.71
CA ARG A 81 -0.59 5.14 19.39
C ARG A 81 0.59 5.68 18.62
N CYS A 82 0.39 6.03 17.35
CA CYS A 82 1.38 6.76 16.57
C CYS A 82 1.83 8.00 17.32
N THR A 83 3.15 8.11 17.53
CA THR A 83 3.78 9.18 18.30
C THR A 83 4.11 10.42 17.46
N ASN A 84 3.70 10.45 16.20
CA ASN A 84 3.85 11.64 15.37
C ASN A 84 3.07 12.81 15.96
N ASP A 85 3.73 13.95 16.07
CA ASP A 85 3.09 15.23 16.35
C ASP A 85 2.29 15.74 15.13
N GLU A 86 1.63 16.87 15.31
CA GLU A 86 0.83 17.49 14.26
C GLU A 86 1.65 17.88 13.03
N GLU A 87 2.90 18.33 13.22
CA GLU A 87 3.78 18.76 12.15
C GLU A 87 4.21 17.57 11.27
N LYS A 88 4.67 16.48 11.88
CA LYS A 88 5.01 15.24 11.16
C LYS A 88 3.81 14.68 10.42
N ASN A 89 2.65 14.67 11.06
CA ASN A 89 1.42 14.23 10.41
C ASN A 89 1.04 15.13 9.21
N HIS A 90 1.39 16.41 9.27
CA HIS A 90 1.16 17.33 8.15
C HIS A 90 2.08 17.00 6.98
N TRP A 91 3.38 16.84 7.23
CA TRP A 91 4.34 16.37 6.23
C TRP A 91 3.95 15.04 5.62
N TYR A 92 3.56 14.06 6.44
CA TYR A 92 3.08 12.77 5.96
C TYR A 92 1.92 12.94 4.97
N ARG A 93 0.94 13.83 5.24
CA ARG A 93 -0.16 14.09 4.30
C ARG A 93 0.30 14.81 3.03
N ALA A 94 1.14 15.83 3.16
CA ALA A 94 1.64 16.62 2.04
C ALA A 94 2.44 15.77 1.03
N LEU A 95 3.23 14.81 1.53
CA LEU A 95 4.04 13.91 0.71
C LEU A 95 3.24 12.82 -0.04
N ARG A 96 1.92 12.77 0.11
CA ARG A 96 1.09 11.69 -0.47
C ARG A 96 1.21 11.58 -1.99
N LYS A 97 1.23 12.71 -2.71
CA LYS A 97 1.35 12.71 -4.17
C LYS A 97 2.66 12.09 -4.66
N LEU A 98 3.74 12.31 -3.91
CA LEU A 98 5.04 11.72 -4.18
C LEU A 98 5.06 10.23 -3.89
N ARG A 99 4.34 9.77 -2.84
CA ARG A 99 4.20 8.36 -2.52
C ARG A 99 3.41 7.58 -3.54
N ASN A 100 2.37 8.16 -4.13
CA ASN A 100 1.46 7.52 -5.08
C ASN A 100 2.09 7.11 -6.44
N GLN A 101 3.41 7.14 -6.56
CA GLN A 101 4.13 6.78 -7.79
C GLN A 101 4.46 5.29 -7.81
N ALA A 102 4.05 4.59 -8.86
CA ALA A 102 4.39 3.18 -9.05
C ALA A 102 5.81 2.99 -9.61
N ASP A 103 6.24 3.91 -10.47
CA ASP A 103 7.55 3.90 -11.10
C ASP A 103 8.53 4.80 -10.35
N ARG A 104 9.78 4.34 -10.26
CA ARG A 104 10.87 5.14 -9.71
C ARG A 104 11.41 6.08 -10.78
N THR A 105 11.14 7.36 -10.60
CA THR A 105 11.73 8.45 -11.37
C THR A 105 12.97 8.97 -10.62
N TYR A 106 14.08 9.16 -11.33
CA TYR A 106 15.37 9.54 -10.73
C TYR A 106 15.70 11.03 -10.94
N ASP A 107 14.90 11.70 -11.75
CA ASP A 107 15.01 13.09 -12.17
C ASP A 107 14.04 14.01 -11.40
N VAL A 108 13.40 13.51 -10.35
CA VAL A 108 12.46 14.28 -9.54
C VAL A 108 13.23 15.09 -8.49
N ARG A 109 12.98 16.39 -8.47
CA ARG A 109 13.37 17.31 -7.39
C ARG A 109 12.78 16.79 -6.07
N MET A 110 13.56 16.70 -4.98
CA MET A 110 13.09 16.16 -3.69
C MET A 110 13.17 17.15 -2.51
N ASP A 111 13.71 18.35 -2.74
CA ASP A 111 13.85 19.43 -1.75
C ASP A 111 12.60 20.34 -1.72
N TYR A 112 11.42 19.73 -1.76
CA TYR A 112 10.17 20.48 -1.67
C TYR A 112 9.96 21.03 -0.26
N THR A 113 9.53 22.27 -0.20
CA THR A 113 8.90 22.81 0.99
C THR A 113 7.49 22.23 1.16
N ARG A 114 6.97 22.27 2.38
CA ARG A 114 5.62 21.80 2.67
C ARG A 114 4.56 22.55 1.84
N ASP A 115 4.69 23.86 1.75
CA ASP A 115 3.74 24.71 1.02
C ASP A 115 3.76 24.39 -0.49
N GLU A 116 4.92 24.01 -1.05
CA GLU A 116 5.01 23.52 -2.44
C GLU A 116 4.27 22.17 -2.61
N LEU A 117 4.41 21.24 -1.66
CA LEU A 117 3.74 19.92 -1.73
C LEU A 117 2.20 20.03 -1.68
N GLU A 118 1.70 20.99 -0.91
CA GLU A 118 0.26 21.25 -0.74
C GLU A 118 -0.34 22.04 -1.91
N ALA A 119 0.49 22.80 -2.63
CA ALA A 119 0.03 23.57 -3.77
C ALA A 119 -0.55 22.67 -4.88
N PRO A 120 -1.57 23.15 -5.62
CA PRO A 120 -1.97 22.52 -6.87
C PRO A 120 -0.79 22.54 -7.85
N SER A 121 -0.31 21.36 -8.25
CA SER A 121 0.78 21.22 -9.18
C SER A 121 0.58 20.01 -10.05
N CYS A 122 0.84 20.19 -11.35
CA CYS A 122 0.78 19.11 -12.34
C CYS A 122 2.05 18.24 -12.36
N THR A 123 3.09 18.59 -11.58
CA THR A 123 4.41 17.91 -11.63
C THR A 123 4.80 17.21 -10.32
N LEU A 124 3.99 17.33 -9.27
CA LEU A 124 4.30 16.88 -7.90
C LEU A 124 3.91 15.42 -7.60
N GLY A 125 3.83 14.58 -8.64
CA GLY A 125 3.42 13.17 -8.55
C GLY A 125 1.95 12.94 -8.88
N VAL A 126 1.38 11.85 -8.36
CA VAL A 126 0.03 11.38 -8.73
C VAL A 126 -0.96 11.63 -7.60
N GLU A 127 -2.08 12.29 -7.87
CA GLU A 127 -3.08 12.61 -6.85
C GLU A 127 -3.74 11.37 -6.25
N SER A 128 -4.12 10.41 -7.10
CA SER A 128 -4.75 9.15 -6.69
C SER A 128 -3.82 7.98 -7.00
N PRO A 129 -3.57 7.09 -6.04
CA PRO A 129 -2.73 5.92 -6.28
C PRO A 129 -3.35 4.97 -7.32
N LEU A 130 -2.51 4.13 -7.91
CA LEU A 130 -3.01 2.98 -8.68
C LEU A 130 -3.72 1.99 -7.76
N ALA A 131 -4.66 1.22 -8.30
CA ALA A 131 -5.25 0.11 -7.58
C ALA A 131 -4.21 -0.98 -7.33
N THR A 132 -3.83 -1.20 -6.07
CA THR A 132 -2.83 -2.20 -5.66
C THR A 132 -3.45 -3.43 -5.02
N ASN A 133 -4.73 -3.37 -4.69
CA ASN A 133 -5.43 -4.51 -4.14
C ASN A 133 -5.67 -5.55 -5.24
N LEU A 134 -4.81 -6.57 -5.26
CA LEU A 134 -4.84 -7.66 -6.25
C LEU A 134 -6.19 -8.41 -6.27
N ILE A 135 -6.87 -8.52 -5.13
CA ILE A 135 -8.21 -9.13 -5.03
C ILE A 135 -9.23 -8.28 -5.78
N GLU A 136 -9.10 -6.95 -5.71
CA GLU A 136 -9.97 -6.03 -6.46
C GLU A 136 -9.68 -6.03 -7.96
N LEU A 137 -8.43 -6.24 -8.36
CA LEU A 137 -8.05 -6.39 -9.78
C LEU A 137 -8.61 -7.67 -10.40
N LEU A 138 -8.93 -8.67 -9.57
CA LEU A 138 -9.60 -9.91 -9.95
C LEU A 138 -11.14 -9.85 -9.79
N LYS A 139 -11.74 -8.66 -9.66
CA LYS A 139 -13.21 -8.45 -9.83
C LYS A 139 -13.62 -8.61 -11.28
#